data_AF-A0A9X2LSZ4-F1
#
_entry.id   AF-A0A9X2LSZ4-F1
#
_cell.length_a   1.000
_cell.length_b   1.000
_cell.length_c   1.000
_cell.angle_alpha   90.00
_cell.angle_beta   90.00
_cell.angle_gamma   90.00
#
_symmetry.space_group_name_H-M   'P 1'
#
loop_
_entity.id
_entity.type
_entity.pdbx_description
1 polymer ?
#
loop_
_entity_poly.entity_id
_entity_poly.type
_entity_poly.pdbx_seq_one_letter_code
_entity_poly.pdbx_strand_id
1 'polypeptide(L)'
;LASEIRGVTEETTTGVHRLYEMQREGTLLFPAINVNDAVTKSKFDNKYGCRHSLIDGINRATDVLIGGKVAVVCGYGDVGKGCAESLRGQGARVIVTEIDPINALQAAMDG
;
A
#
# COMPACT_ATOMS: atom_id res chain seq x y z
N LEU A 1 -7.00 -31.79 1.70
CA LEU A 1 -6.15 -30.62 2.03
C LEU A 1 -6.94 -29.56 2.80
N ALA A 2 -8.00 -28.97 2.25
CA ALA A 2 -8.78 -27.93 2.93
C ALA A 2 -9.41 -28.37 4.28
N SER A 3 -9.80 -29.65 4.39
CA SER A 3 -10.39 -30.23 5.61
C SER A 3 -9.48 -30.23 6.84
N GLU A 4 -8.17 -30.06 6.67
CA GLU A 4 -7.20 -30.00 7.77
C GLU A 4 -6.83 -28.55 8.16
N ILE A 5 -7.24 -27.57 7.34
CA ILE A 5 -6.94 -26.15 7.56
C ILE A 5 -8.06 -25.53 8.40
N ARG A 6 -7.68 -24.98 9.56
CA ARG A 6 -8.64 -24.38 10.53
C ARG A 6 -9.00 -22.93 10.23
N GLY A 7 -8.17 -22.24 9.44
CA GLY A 7 -8.40 -20.88 9.00
C GLY A 7 -7.13 -20.20 8.49
N VAL A 8 -7.28 -18.98 7.97
CA VAL A 8 -6.19 -18.15 7.47
C VAL A 8 -6.27 -16.74 8.05
N THR A 9 -5.11 -16.14 8.34
CA THR A 9 -4.98 -14.72 8.66
C THR A 9 -4.26 -14.05 7.50
N GLU A 10 -4.90 -13.12 6.81
CA GLU A 10 -4.33 -12.48 5.63
C GLU A 10 -4.05 -11.01 5.91
N GLU A 11 -2.83 -10.61 5.57
CA GLU A 11 -2.22 -9.38 6.03
C GLU A 11 -2.19 -8.29 4.95
N THR A 12 -2.29 -8.67 3.67
CA THR A 12 -2.12 -7.76 2.55
C THR A 12 -3.45 -7.39 1.90
N THR A 13 -3.55 -6.18 1.35
CA THR A 13 -4.76 -5.72 0.65
C THR A 13 -5.14 -6.63 -0.52
N THR A 14 -4.15 -7.08 -1.31
CA THR A 14 -4.39 -7.98 -2.44
C THR A 14 -4.87 -9.36 -1.99
N GLY A 15 -4.28 -9.91 -0.93
CA GLY A 15 -4.72 -11.18 -0.37
C GLY A 15 -6.15 -11.10 0.16
N VAL A 16 -6.49 -10.03 0.87
CA VAL A 16 -7.85 -9.77 1.37
C VAL A 16 -8.86 -9.67 0.22
N HIS A 17 -8.52 -9.00 -0.88
CA HIS A 17 -9.38 -8.95 -2.07
C HIS A 17 -9.70 -10.34 -2.62
N ARG A 18 -8.70 -11.23 -2.70
CA ARG A 18 -8.91 -12.62 -3.14
C ARG A 18 -9.80 -13.40 -2.18
N LEU A 19 -9.66 -13.19 -0.87
CA LEU A 19 -10.51 -13.83 0.11
C LEU A 19 -11.97 -13.38 -0.02
N TYR A 20 -12.22 -12.10 -0.30
CA TYR A 20 -13.57 -11.60 -0.58
C TYR A 20 -14.14 -12.13 -1.91
N GLU A 21 -13.33 -12.30 -2.95
CA GLU A 21 -13.73 -12.98 -4.20
C GLU A 21 -14.14 -14.42 -3.91
N MET A 22 -13.30 -15.19 -3.23
CA MET A 22 -13.59 -16.58 -2.86
C MET A 22 -14.83 -16.69 -1.97
N GLN A 23 -15.02 -15.75 -1.04
CA GLN A 23 -16.22 -15.70 -0.20
C GLN A 23 -17.48 -15.45 -1.04
N ARG A 24 -17.43 -14.50 -2.00
CA ARG A 24 -18.57 -14.19 -2.88
C ARG A 24 -18.90 -15.34 -3.82
N GLU A 25 -17.90 -16.10 -4.28
CA GLU A 25 -18.06 -17.27 -5.14
C GLU A 25 -18.43 -18.55 -4.36
N GLY A 26 -18.45 -18.51 -3.03
CA GLY A 26 -18.68 -19.69 -2.19
C GLY A 26 -17.52 -20.70 -2.22
N THR A 27 -16.34 -20.29 -2.70
CA THR A 27 -15.14 -21.14 -2.82
C THR A 27 -14.19 -21.01 -1.63
N LEU A 28 -14.47 -20.11 -0.68
CA LEU A 28 -13.72 -20.01 0.58
C LEU A 28 -14.10 -21.15 1.54
N LEU A 29 -13.23 -22.15 1.65
CA LEU A 29 -13.53 -23.42 2.34
C LEU A 29 -13.25 -23.42 3.86
N PHE A 30 -12.65 -22.35 4.39
CA PHE A 30 -12.31 -22.21 5.80
C PHE A 30 -12.37 -20.75 6.25
N PRO A 31 -12.50 -20.47 7.56
CA PRO A 31 -12.56 -19.12 8.07
C PRO A 31 -11.32 -18.29 7.70
N ALA A 32 -11.56 -17.02 7.40
CA ALA A 32 -10.50 -16.05 7.10
C ALA A 32 -10.61 -14.83 8.00
N ILE A 33 -9.48 -14.34 8.51
CA ILE A 33 -9.38 -13.07 9.22
C ILE A 33 -8.62 -12.09 8.35
N ASN A 34 -9.28 -10.98 8.03
CA ASN A 34 -8.68 -9.82 7.41
C ASN A 34 -7.89 -9.04 8.48
N VAL A 35 -6.57 -9.21 8.47
CA VAL A 35 -5.66 -8.48 9.37
C VAL A 35 -5.25 -7.14 8.73
N ASN A 36 -5.24 -7.05 7.39
CA ASN A 36 -4.87 -5.83 6.68
C ASN A 36 -5.67 -4.61 7.16
N ASP A 37 -6.98 -4.77 7.36
CA ASP A 37 -7.89 -3.67 7.66
C ASP A 37 -7.96 -3.33 9.15
N ALA A 38 -7.16 -4.02 9.99
CA ALA A 38 -6.90 -3.53 11.33
C ALA A 38 -6.28 -2.11 11.24
N VAL A 39 -6.77 -1.18 12.06
CA VAL A 39 -6.30 0.22 12.05
C VAL A 39 -4.80 0.29 12.33
N THR A 40 -4.31 -0.53 13.24
CA THR A 40 -2.89 -0.66 13.59
C THR A 40 -2.04 -1.29 12.49
N LYS A 41 -2.64 -1.93 11.49
CA LYS A 41 -1.95 -2.48 10.31
C LYS A 41 -2.02 -1.46 9.18
N SER A 42 -3.18 -1.27 8.58
CA SER A 42 -3.37 -0.41 7.40
C SER A 42 -2.81 1.01 7.58
N LYS A 43 -3.06 1.66 8.72
CA LYS A 43 -2.62 3.06 8.93
C LYS A 43 -1.18 3.21 9.40
N PHE A 44 -0.51 2.11 9.76
CA PHE A 44 0.87 2.14 10.21
C PHE A 44 1.82 1.44 9.24
N ASP A 45 1.61 0.15 9.00
CA ASP A 45 2.47 -0.66 8.15
C ASP A 45 2.49 -0.12 6.72
N ASN A 46 1.32 -0.04 6.08
CA ASN A 46 1.24 0.41 4.69
C ASN A 46 1.76 1.84 4.52
N LYS A 47 1.42 2.76 5.44
CA LYS A 47 1.81 4.16 5.32
C LYS A 47 3.24 4.42 5.81
N TYR A 48 3.50 4.21 7.09
CA TYR A 48 4.79 4.57 7.70
C TYR A 48 5.89 3.56 7.36
N GLY A 49 5.55 2.29 7.16
CA GLY A 49 6.49 1.28 6.68
C GLY A 49 7.02 1.65 5.30
N CYS A 50 6.12 1.86 4.32
CA CYS A 50 6.53 2.28 2.97
C CYS A 50 7.21 3.65 2.93
N ARG A 51 6.81 4.59 3.81
CA ARG A 51 7.51 5.87 3.95
C ARG A 51 8.99 5.69 4.30
N HIS A 52 9.33 4.69 5.11
CA HIS A 52 10.71 4.39 5.46
C HIS A 52 11.41 3.54 4.38
N SER A 53 10.79 2.44 3.96
CA SER A 53 11.45 1.41 3.15
C SER A 53 11.55 1.73 1.66
N LEU A 54 10.68 2.58 1.11
CA LEU A 54 10.73 2.94 -0.32
C LEU A 54 12.08 3.56 -0.71
N ILE A 55 12.44 4.65 -0.03
CA ILE A 55 13.67 5.38 -0.35
C ILE A 55 14.91 4.58 0.03
N ASP A 56 14.82 3.73 1.05
CA ASP A 56 15.90 2.81 1.42
C ASP A 56 16.19 1.84 0.27
N GLY A 57 15.16 1.22 -0.32
CA GLY A 57 15.30 0.36 -1.49
C GLY A 57 15.90 1.08 -2.71
N ILE A 58 15.41 2.28 -3.02
CA ILE A 58 15.93 3.11 -4.12
C ILE A 58 17.41 3.45 -3.89
N ASN A 59 17.76 3.88 -2.69
CA ASN A 59 19.12 4.28 -2.33
C ASN A 59 20.08 3.09 -2.44
N ARG A 60 19.76 1.96 -1.82
CA ARG A 60 20.60 0.75 -1.87
C ARG A 60 20.84 0.25 -3.30
N ALA A 61 19.86 0.40 -4.18
CA ALA A 61 19.94 -0.11 -5.54
C ALA A 61 20.68 0.83 -6.49
N THR A 62 20.63 2.14 -6.25
CA THR A 62 21.01 3.13 -7.29
C THR A 62 21.87 4.29 -6.80
N ASP A 63 21.94 4.53 -5.49
CA ASP A 63 22.57 5.72 -4.88
C ASP A 63 22.13 7.04 -5.53
N VAL A 64 20.97 7.06 -6.18
CA VAL A 64 20.53 8.20 -6.97
C VAL A 64 20.12 9.35 -6.06
N LEU A 65 20.57 10.57 -6.39
CA LEU A 65 20.03 11.76 -5.75
C LEU A 65 18.53 11.88 -6.05
N ILE A 66 17.68 11.79 -5.02
CA ILE A 66 16.22 11.93 -5.15
C ILE A 66 15.81 13.40 -5.31
N GLY A 67 16.48 14.31 -4.58
CA GLY A 67 16.18 15.74 -4.58
C GLY A 67 16.21 16.36 -5.99
N GLY A 68 15.19 17.18 -6.30
CA GLY A 68 15.04 17.89 -7.57
C GLY A 68 14.48 17.05 -8.74
N LYS A 69 14.52 15.71 -8.63
CA LYS A 69 13.96 14.82 -9.66
C LYS A 69 12.44 14.82 -9.65
N VAL A 70 11.85 14.49 -10.81
CA VAL A 70 10.43 14.12 -10.88
C VAL A 70 10.30 12.67 -10.44
N ALA A 71 9.41 12.41 -9.50
CA ALA A 71 9.02 11.05 -9.12
C ALA A 71 7.51 10.89 -9.32
N VAL A 72 7.10 9.85 -10.04
CA VAL A 72 5.68 9.54 -10.26
C VAL A 72 5.27 8.40 -9.34
N VAL A 73 4.27 8.62 -8.50
CA VAL A 73 3.67 7.60 -7.62
C VAL A 73 2.34 7.16 -8.22
N CYS A 74 2.25 5.89 -8.60
CA CYS A 74 1.05 5.31 -9.17
C CYS A 74 0.14 4.75 -8.07
N GLY A 75 -0.91 5.49 -7.72
CA GLY A 75 -1.84 5.19 -6.63
C GLY A 75 -1.55 6.00 -5.36
N TYR A 76 -2.60 6.38 -4.65
CA TYR A 76 -2.59 7.23 -3.44
C TYR A 76 -3.44 6.64 -2.31
N GLY A 77 -3.52 5.31 -2.23
CA GLY A 77 -3.91 4.59 -1.02
C GLY A 77 -2.89 4.72 0.12
N ASP A 78 -3.00 3.94 1.19
CA ASP A 78 -2.10 4.09 2.36
C ASP A 78 -0.61 3.90 1.99
N VAL A 79 -0.29 2.95 1.11
CA VAL A 79 1.07 2.77 0.56
C VAL A 79 1.51 4.00 -0.25
N GLY A 80 0.69 4.43 -1.19
CA GLY A 80 0.98 5.57 -2.07
C GLY A 80 1.21 6.87 -1.30
N LYS A 81 0.42 7.11 -0.23
CA LYS A 81 0.60 8.22 0.70
C LYS A 81 1.97 8.17 1.38
N GLY A 82 2.39 7.01 1.88
CA GLY A 82 3.72 6.82 2.46
C GLY A 82 4.84 7.08 1.46
N CYS A 83 4.70 6.57 0.23
CA CYS A 83 5.65 6.76 -0.86
C CYS A 83 5.81 8.24 -1.23
N ALA A 84 4.70 8.95 -1.45
CA ALA A 84 4.71 10.35 -1.81
C ALA A 84 5.31 11.23 -0.70
N GLU A 85 4.94 10.98 0.56
CA GLU A 85 5.48 11.68 1.72
C GLU A 85 7.01 11.53 1.82
N SER A 86 7.52 10.30 1.60
CA SER A 86 8.94 10.01 1.65
C SER A 86 9.73 10.70 0.53
N LEU A 87 9.26 10.58 -0.71
CA LEU A 87 9.90 11.19 -1.88
C LEU A 87 9.91 12.73 -1.78
N ARG A 88 8.79 13.32 -1.34
CA ARG A 88 8.70 14.76 -1.11
C ARG A 88 9.61 15.22 0.03
N GLY A 89 9.70 14.44 1.11
CA GLY A 89 10.63 14.69 2.22
C GLY A 89 12.11 14.69 1.79
N GLN A 90 12.46 13.96 0.73
CA GLN A 90 13.79 13.98 0.10
C GLN A 90 13.97 15.09 -0.95
N GLY A 91 12.97 15.95 -1.16
CA GLY A 91 13.01 17.07 -2.09
C GLY A 91 12.67 16.72 -3.54
N ALA A 92 12.05 15.57 -3.80
CA ALA A 92 11.53 15.25 -5.13
C ALA A 92 10.31 16.11 -5.50
N ARG A 93 10.11 16.33 -6.80
CA ARG A 93 8.86 16.84 -7.38
C ARG A 93 7.94 15.65 -7.64
N VAL A 94 7.00 15.43 -6.73
CA VAL A 94 6.14 14.26 -6.76
C VAL A 94 4.91 14.52 -7.64
N ILE A 95 4.60 13.58 -8.53
CA ILE A 95 3.37 13.53 -9.31
C ILE A 95 2.63 12.26 -8.91
N VAL A 96 1.32 12.35 -8.71
CA VAL A 96 0.48 11.20 -8.36
C VAL A 96 -0.47 10.89 -9.51
N THR A 97 -0.64 9.60 -9.83
CA THR A 97 -1.73 9.13 -10.70
C THR A 97 -2.74 8.37 -9.86
N GLU A 98 -4.03 8.66 -10.01
CA GLU A 98 -5.10 7.98 -9.28
C GLU A 98 -6.33 7.77 -10.16
N ILE A 99 -7.01 6.65 -9.91
CA ILE A 99 -8.30 6.33 -10.52
C ILE A 99 -9.45 6.65 -9.57
N ASP A 100 -9.21 6.63 -8.26
CA ASP A 100 -10.20 7.00 -7.26
C ASP A 100 -10.19 8.53 -7.06
N PRO A 101 -11.30 9.23 -7.37
CA PRO A 101 -11.35 10.69 -7.28
C PRO A 101 -11.17 11.22 -5.85
N ILE A 102 -11.49 10.43 -4.82
CA ILE A 102 -11.30 10.83 -3.42
C ILE A 102 -9.81 10.82 -3.10
N ASN A 103 -9.11 9.74 -3.46
CA ASN A 103 -7.67 9.66 -3.24
C ASN A 103 -6.91 10.65 -4.12
N ALA A 104 -7.37 10.89 -5.36
CA ALA A 104 -6.81 11.94 -6.22
C ALA A 104 -6.96 13.33 -5.61
N LEU A 105 -8.14 13.64 -5.03
CA LEU A 105 -8.37 14.90 -4.34
C LEU A 105 -7.48 15.05 -3.10
N GLN A 106 -7.29 13.98 -2.32
CA GLN A 106 -6.35 13.98 -1.19
C GLN A 106 -4.93 14.29 -1.65
N ALA A 107 -4.46 13.66 -2.73
CA ALA A 107 -3.14 13.94 -3.30
C ALA A 107 -2.99 15.41 -3.71
N ALA A 108 -4.01 15.97 -4.38
CA ALA A 108 -4.02 17.37 -4.78
C ALA A 108 -3.99 18.33 -3.57
N MET A 109 -4.64 17.95 -2.46
CA MET A 109 -4.67 18.76 -1.24
C MET A 109 -3.36 18.69 -0.45
N ASP A 110 -2.67 17.55 -0.49
CA ASP A 110 -1.36 17.41 0.13
C ASP A 110 -0.28 18.18 -0.66
N GLY A 111 -0.47 18.39 -1.97
CA GLY A 111 0.34 19.21 -2.89
C GLY A 111 1.57 18.51 -3.46
#